data_AF-A0A318HNG9-F1
#
_entry.id   AF-A0A318HNG9-F1
#
_cell.length_a   1.000
_cell.length_b   1.000
_cell.length_c   1.000
_cell.angle_alpha   90.00
_cell.angle_beta   90.00
_cell.angle_gamma   90.00
#
_symmetry.space_group_name_H-M   'P 1'
#
loop_
_entity.id
_entity.type
_entity.pdbx_description
1 polymer ?
#
loop_
_entity_poly.entity_id
_entity_poly.type
_entity_poly.pdbx_seq_one_letter_code
_entity_poly.pdbx_strand_id
1 'polypeptide(L)'
;MNLPRLASREEWLTARKDLLKEEKEVTLRHEALNARRRELPMVKLDKEYVFEGIDGNASLLDTFEGRRQLIVYHFMFGPDDNEGHNSCSLMVDNMSHEEHLHALDTTIALVSRAPLSKLLAFKARMGWTIPWYSSFGSDFNYDFHVTNDESIAPVQYNYKDKTTLIERGTPWYVSGEWQGLSVFLRDGDEVYHTYSTYERGIEALVNTFNYLDLTPLGRQTHVTQIQFHDSHE
;
A
#
# COMPACT_ATOMS: atom_id res chain seq x y z
N MET A 1 2.01 5.60 -31.03
CA MET A 1 1.78 6.81 -30.23
C MET A 1 2.25 8.02 -31.03
N ASN A 2 1.51 9.12 -31.00
CA ASN A 2 1.90 10.36 -31.70
C ASN A 2 2.77 11.21 -30.77
N LEU A 3 3.83 11.81 -31.32
CA LEU A 3 4.69 12.72 -30.55
C LEU A 3 3.94 14.03 -30.20
N PRO A 4 4.33 14.71 -29.11
CA PRO A 4 3.84 16.05 -28.82
C PRO A 4 4.12 17.02 -29.97
N ARG A 5 3.26 18.05 -30.10
CA ARG A 5 3.43 19.11 -31.09
C ARG A 5 4.76 19.84 -30.88
N LEU A 6 5.50 20.10 -31.97
CA LEU A 6 6.66 20.98 -31.97
C LEU A 6 6.25 22.43 -31.68
N ALA A 7 7.00 23.10 -30.81
CA ALA A 7 6.75 24.49 -30.41
C ALA A 7 8.09 25.24 -30.26
N SER A 8 8.04 26.57 -30.35
CA SER A 8 9.21 27.39 -29.98
C SER A 8 9.45 27.32 -28.46
N ARG A 9 10.64 27.73 -28.00
CA ARG A 9 10.94 27.80 -26.57
C ARG A 9 10.02 28.78 -25.83
N GLU A 10 9.62 29.87 -26.49
CA GLU A 10 8.74 30.89 -25.93
C GLU A 10 7.30 30.39 -25.79
N GLU A 11 6.79 29.71 -26.82
CA GLU A 11 5.48 29.05 -26.78
C GLU A 11 5.44 28.00 -25.66
N TRP A 12 6.47 27.16 -25.57
CA TRP A 12 6.59 26.15 -24.51
C TRP A 12 6.62 26.79 -23.12
N LEU A 13 7.40 27.86 -22.93
CA LEU A 13 7.51 28.52 -21.62
C LEU A 13 6.19 29.15 -21.19
N THR A 14 5.44 29.70 -22.14
CA THR A 14 4.11 30.26 -21.89
C THR A 14 3.16 29.15 -21.42
N ALA A 15 3.03 28.07 -22.20
CA ALA A 15 2.19 26.92 -21.83
C ALA A 15 2.64 26.28 -20.51
N ARG A 16 3.95 26.19 -20.25
CA ARG A 16 4.49 25.62 -19.00
C ARG A 16 4.13 26.45 -17.77
N LYS A 17 4.15 27.79 -17.89
CA LYS A 17 3.75 28.70 -16.80
C LYS A 17 2.26 28.61 -16.50
N ASP A 18 1.43 28.36 -17.52
CA ASP A 18 0.01 28.13 -17.30
C ASP A 18 -0.23 26.79 -16.59
N LEU A 19 0.40 25.70 -17.04
CA LEU A 19 0.37 24.41 -16.34
C LEU A 19 0.87 24.50 -14.89
N LEU A 20 1.89 25.32 -14.63
CA LEU A 20 2.45 25.49 -13.29
C LEU A 20 1.42 26.02 -12.28
N LYS A 21 0.44 26.82 -12.73
CA LYS A 21 -0.63 27.31 -11.85
C LYS A 21 -1.49 26.15 -11.37
N GLU A 22 -1.89 25.26 -12.27
CA GLU A 22 -2.68 24.07 -11.94
C GLU A 22 -1.92 23.11 -11.02
N GLU A 23 -0.63 22.86 -11.30
CA GLU A 23 0.22 22.01 -10.44
C GLU A 23 0.36 22.59 -9.02
N LYS A 24 0.44 23.92 -8.88
CA LYS A 24 0.48 24.59 -7.57
C LYS A 24 -0.85 24.47 -6.83
N GLU A 25 -1.98 24.55 -7.52
CA GLU A 25 -3.28 24.29 -6.91
C GLU A 25 -3.40 22.85 -6.40
N VAL A 26 -2.92 21.87 -7.17
CA VAL A 26 -2.88 20.47 -6.73
C VAL A 26 -1.98 20.29 -5.50
N THR A 27 -0.83 20.97 -5.47
CA THR A 27 0.07 20.96 -4.31
C THR A 27 -0.64 21.43 -3.04
N LEU A 28 -1.31 22.58 -3.10
CA LEU A 28 -2.04 23.14 -1.96
C LEU A 28 -3.21 22.23 -1.53
N ARG A 29 -3.94 21.66 -2.49
CA ARG A 29 -5.03 20.70 -2.19
C ARG A 29 -4.49 19.42 -1.53
N HIS A 30 -3.33 18.94 -1.96
CA HIS A 30 -2.71 17.76 -1.38
C HIS A 30 -2.24 18.02 0.06
N GLU A 31 -1.66 19.19 0.33
CA GLU A 31 -1.30 19.62 1.70
C GLU A 31 -2.53 19.68 2.60
N ALA A 32 -3.61 20.29 2.13
CA ALA A 32 -4.89 20.36 2.85
C ALA A 32 -5.47 18.96 3.11
N LEU A 33 -5.42 18.06 2.12
CA LEU A 33 -5.88 16.68 2.28
C LEU A 33 -5.05 15.93 3.33
N ASN A 34 -3.72 16.11 3.34
CA ASN A 34 -2.86 15.50 4.34
C ASN A 34 -3.12 16.03 5.75
N ALA A 35 -3.45 17.33 5.90
CA ALA A 35 -3.90 17.87 7.17
C ALA A 35 -5.20 17.21 7.64
N ARG A 36 -6.19 17.08 6.75
CA ARG A 36 -7.47 16.41 7.04
C ARG A 36 -7.31 14.94 7.41
N ARG A 37 -6.36 14.21 6.80
CA ARG A 37 -6.04 12.82 7.17
C ARG A 37 -5.55 12.72 8.62
N ARG A 38 -4.74 13.67 9.08
CA ARG A 38 -4.24 13.72 10.47
C ARG A 38 -5.33 14.08 11.50
N GLU A 39 -6.43 14.68 11.07
CA GLU A 39 -7.57 15.02 11.93
C GLU A 39 -8.59 13.88 12.09
N LEU A 40 -8.42 12.75 11.40
CA LEU A 40 -9.33 11.62 11.52
C LEU A 40 -9.35 11.09 12.96
N PRO A 41 -10.53 10.70 13.47
CA PRO A 41 -10.60 10.02 14.76
C PRO A 41 -9.87 8.68 14.67
N MET A 42 -9.24 8.29 15.77
CA MET A 42 -8.56 7.02 15.90
C MET A 42 -9.41 6.01 16.66
N VAL A 43 -9.27 4.73 16.32
CA VAL A 43 -9.98 3.62 16.95
C VAL A 43 -8.98 2.80 17.75
N LYS A 44 -9.21 2.65 19.07
CA LYS A 44 -8.40 1.77 19.92
C LYS A 44 -8.58 0.31 19.48
N LEU A 45 -7.48 -0.43 19.36
CA LEU A 45 -7.51 -1.85 19.07
C LEU A 45 -7.31 -2.64 20.38
N ASP A 46 -8.39 -3.23 20.87
CA ASP A 46 -8.35 -4.10 22.07
C ASP A 46 -8.09 -5.58 21.71
N LYS A 47 -8.22 -5.95 20.44
CA LYS A 47 -7.98 -7.31 19.97
C LYS A 47 -6.48 -7.58 19.86
N GLU A 48 -6.04 -8.68 20.47
CA GLU A 48 -4.68 -9.17 20.33
C GLU A 48 -4.51 -9.87 18.99
N TYR A 49 -3.55 -9.38 18.19
CA TYR A 49 -3.13 -10.03 16.95
C TYR A 49 -1.77 -10.67 17.16
N VAL A 50 -1.64 -11.92 16.72
CA VAL A 50 -0.36 -12.63 16.66
C VAL A 50 0.09 -12.73 15.20
N PHE A 51 1.36 -12.44 14.98
CA PHE A 51 2.04 -12.59 13.71
C PHE A 51 3.25 -13.50 13.89
N GLU A 52 3.73 -14.10 12.80
CA GLU A 52 5.07 -14.70 12.75
C GLU A 52 6.03 -13.76 12.04
N GLY A 53 7.14 -13.42 12.68
CA GLY A 53 8.28 -12.71 12.12
C GLY A 53 9.55 -13.56 12.15
N ILE A 54 10.66 -13.02 11.64
CA ILE A 54 11.93 -13.75 11.58
C ILE A 54 12.46 -14.17 12.97
N ASP A 55 12.12 -13.40 14.00
CA ASP A 55 12.51 -13.65 15.39
C ASP A 55 11.46 -14.47 16.18
N GLY A 56 10.44 -15.01 15.49
CA GLY A 56 9.35 -15.76 16.08
C GLY A 56 8.05 -14.97 16.15
N ASN A 57 7.17 -15.31 17.10
CA ASN A 57 5.87 -14.67 17.23
C ASN A 57 6.02 -13.21 17.66
N ALA A 58 5.21 -12.34 17.06
CA ALA A 58 5.14 -10.91 17.36
C ALA A 58 3.68 -10.48 17.57
N SER A 59 3.45 -9.56 18.51
CA SER A 59 2.19 -8.83 18.62
C SER A 59 2.15 -7.65 17.64
N LEU A 60 0.97 -7.04 17.44
CA LEU A 60 0.89 -5.78 16.68
C LEU A 60 1.79 -4.69 17.29
N LEU A 61 1.90 -4.62 18.61
CA LEU A 61 2.75 -3.64 19.30
C LEU A 61 4.24 -3.87 18.97
N ASP A 62 4.68 -5.12 18.88
CA ASP A 62 6.08 -5.45 18.57
C ASP A 62 6.47 -5.00 17.17
N THR A 63 5.54 -5.04 16.21
CA THR A 63 5.79 -4.59 14.82
C THR A 63 6.07 -3.09 14.70
N PHE A 64 5.82 -2.29 15.74
CA PHE A 64 6.27 -0.90 15.79
C PHE A 64 7.78 -0.76 15.97
N GLU A 65 8.49 -1.80 16.41
CA GLU A 65 9.93 -1.78 16.68
C GLU A 65 10.34 -0.63 17.62
N GLY A 66 9.49 -0.35 18.61
CA GLY A 66 9.69 0.71 19.60
C GLY A 66 9.36 2.14 19.12
N ARG A 67 8.96 2.32 17.85
CA ARG A 67 8.56 3.63 17.30
C ARG A 67 7.10 3.94 17.56
N ARG A 68 6.68 5.20 17.48
CA ARG A 68 5.30 5.59 17.78
C ARG A 68 4.32 5.35 16.64
N GLN A 69 4.79 5.31 15.40
CA GLN A 69 3.94 5.15 14.22
C GLN A 69 4.30 3.87 13.48
N LEU A 70 3.28 3.22 12.93
CA LEU A 70 3.43 2.04 12.10
C LEU A 70 2.59 2.20 10.84
N ILE A 71 3.22 1.95 9.69
CA ILE A 71 2.54 1.79 8.41
C ILE A 71 2.59 0.31 8.05
N VAL A 72 1.42 -0.33 7.94
CA VAL A 72 1.33 -1.69 7.43
C VAL A 72 0.86 -1.63 5.98
N TYR A 73 1.68 -2.18 5.07
CA TYR A 73 1.24 -2.51 3.73
C TYR A 73 0.74 -3.96 3.71
N HIS A 74 -0.54 -4.12 3.41
CA HIS A 74 -1.16 -5.44 3.24
C HIS A 74 -0.82 -5.94 1.84
N PHE A 75 0.12 -6.87 1.79
CA PHE A 75 0.64 -7.41 0.54
C PHE A 75 -0.19 -8.64 0.15
N MET A 76 -0.66 -8.68 -1.10
CA MET A 76 -1.43 -9.81 -1.65
C MET A 76 -0.53 -11.03 -1.83
N PHE A 77 -0.61 -11.93 -0.84
CA PHE A 77 0.03 -13.24 -0.85
C PHE A 77 -0.80 -14.17 0.05
N GLY A 78 -1.53 -15.09 -0.57
CA GLY A 78 -2.39 -16.05 0.10
C GLY A 78 -1.69 -17.37 0.45
N PRO A 79 -2.34 -18.24 1.24
CA PRO A 79 -1.72 -19.48 1.72
C PRO A 79 -1.28 -20.44 0.60
N ASP A 80 -2.03 -20.45 -0.51
CA ASP A 80 -1.82 -21.33 -1.65
C ASP A 80 -0.90 -20.74 -2.72
N ASP A 81 -0.54 -19.45 -2.59
CA ASP A 81 0.34 -18.78 -3.55
C ASP A 81 1.79 -19.26 -3.41
N ASN A 82 2.53 -19.18 -4.52
CA ASN A 82 3.97 -19.48 -4.57
C ASN A 82 4.81 -18.23 -4.89
N GLU A 83 4.18 -17.17 -5.38
CA GLU A 83 4.81 -15.89 -5.72
C GLU A 83 3.88 -14.76 -5.27
N GLY A 84 4.45 -13.60 -4.96
CA GLY A 84 3.67 -12.42 -4.60
C GLY A 84 2.99 -11.78 -5.80
N HIS A 85 1.91 -11.03 -5.58
CA HIS A 85 1.23 -10.31 -6.65
C HIS A 85 2.13 -9.23 -7.28
N ASN A 86 2.14 -9.11 -8.62
CA ASN A 86 3.04 -8.22 -9.35
C ASN A 86 2.88 -6.74 -8.96
N SER A 87 1.64 -6.26 -8.80
CA SER A 87 1.42 -4.84 -8.42
C SER A 87 1.89 -4.55 -7.00
N CYS A 88 1.79 -5.53 -6.09
CA CYS A 88 2.29 -5.41 -4.73
C CYS A 88 3.81 -5.41 -4.74
N SER A 89 4.43 -6.23 -5.60
CA SER A 89 5.87 -6.27 -5.75
C SER A 89 6.42 -4.94 -6.27
N LEU A 90 5.80 -4.36 -7.29
CA LEU A 90 6.12 -3.02 -7.76
C LEU A 90 5.99 -1.97 -6.65
N MET A 91 4.96 -2.07 -5.82
CA MET A 91 4.78 -1.15 -4.69
C MET A 91 5.98 -1.21 -3.74
N VAL A 92 6.38 -2.42 -3.33
CA VAL A 92 7.50 -2.62 -2.41
C VAL A 92 8.82 -2.14 -3.02
N ASP A 93 9.04 -2.38 -4.32
CA ASP A 93 10.20 -1.86 -5.06
C ASP A 93 10.28 -0.31 -5.05
N ASN A 94 9.16 0.36 -4.77
CA ASN A 94 9.05 1.83 -4.75
C ASN A 94 9.03 2.44 -3.35
N MET A 95 9.05 1.62 -2.29
CA MET A 95 9.08 2.11 -0.92
C MET A 95 10.39 2.84 -0.63
N SER A 96 10.30 3.87 0.22
CA SER A 96 11.47 4.66 0.62
C SER A 96 12.44 3.85 1.46
N HIS A 97 13.71 4.28 1.50
CA HIS A 97 14.64 3.82 2.53
C HIS A 97 14.08 4.07 3.93
N GLU A 98 14.01 2.99 4.71
CA GLU A 98 13.34 2.93 6.01
C GLU A 98 13.95 3.91 7.02
N GLU A 99 15.26 4.17 6.93
CA GLU A 99 15.98 5.10 7.82
C GLU A 99 15.38 6.51 7.87
N HIS A 100 14.80 6.99 6.77
CA HIS A 100 14.14 8.30 6.76
C HIS A 100 12.81 8.28 7.54
N LEU A 101 12.10 7.16 7.55
CA LEU A 101 10.89 6.96 8.35
C LEU A 101 11.27 6.72 9.82
N HIS A 102 12.32 5.94 10.06
CA HIS A 102 12.82 5.65 11.40
C HIS A 102 13.26 6.91 12.15
N ALA A 103 13.96 7.82 11.46
CA ALA A 103 14.34 9.13 12.00
C ALA A 103 13.13 10.01 12.37
N LEU A 104 11.95 9.70 11.83
CA LEU A 104 10.68 10.36 12.09
C LEU A 104 9.71 9.44 12.88
N ASP A 105 10.26 8.54 13.69
CA ASP A 105 9.52 7.74 14.65
C ASP A 105 8.39 6.91 14.00
N THR A 106 8.68 6.37 12.82
CA THR A 106 7.75 5.59 12.00
C THR A 106 8.40 4.32 11.48
N THR A 107 7.76 3.17 11.70
CA THR A 107 8.11 1.88 11.10
C THR A 107 7.20 1.61 9.90
N ILE A 108 7.72 0.97 8.86
CA ILE A 108 6.91 0.41 7.77
C ILE A 108 7.12 -1.10 7.73
N ALA A 109 6.04 -1.86 7.58
CA ALA A 109 6.09 -3.32 7.52
C ALA A 109 5.12 -3.87 6.47
N LEU A 110 5.47 -5.02 5.90
CA LEU A 110 4.61 -5.82 5.06
C LEU A 110 3.86 -6.84 5.92
N VAL A 111 2.59 -7.08 5.63
CA VAL A 111 1.81 -8.17 6.23
C VAL A 111 1.08 -8.96 5.15
N SER A 112 1.13 -10.30 5.25
CA SER A 112 0.41 -11.20 4.35
C SER A 112 -0.12 -12.44 5.07
N ARG A 113 -1.26 -12.96 4.60
CA ARG A 113 -1.90 -14.17 5.16
C ARG A 113 -1.37 -15.44 4.49
N ALA A 114 -0.07 -15.70 4.61
CA ALA A 114 0.57 -16.92 4.12
C ALA A 114 1.69 -17.39 5.05
N PRO A 115 2.05 -18.69 5.06
CA PRO A 115 3.13 -19.20 5.89
C PRO A 115 4.42 -18.37 5.77
N LEU A 116 5.05 -18.02 6.90
CA LEU A 116 6.22 -17.14 6.92
C LEU A 116 7.36 -17.61 6.01
N SER A 117 7.59 -18.93 5.92
CA SER A 117 8.63 -19.50 5.06
C SER A 117 8.46 -19.16 3.58
N LYS A 118 7.21 -19.08 3.07
CA LYS A 118 6.91 -18.66 1.70
C LYS A 118 7.21 -17.18 1.49
N LEU A 119 6.80 -16.35 2.45
CA LEU A 119 7.03 -14.90 2.42
C LEU A 119 8.53 -14.59 2.42
N LEU A 120 9.31 -15.22 3.30
CA LEU A 120 10.75 -15.02 3.38
C LEU A 120 11.49 -15.52 2.13
N ALA A 121 11.06 -16.62 1.53
CA ALA A 121 11.62 -17.10 0.27
C ALA A 121 11.42 -16.08 -0.87
N PHE A 122 10.20 -15.53 -0.98
CA PHE A 122 9.90 -14.50 -1.98
C PHE A 122 10.62 -13.19 -1.69
N LYS A 123 10.63 -12.73 -0.43
CA LYS A 123 11.39 -11.55 0.03
C LYS A 123 12.87 -11.65 -0.35
N ALA A 124 13.48 -12.81 -0.13
CA ALA A 124 14.88 -13.06 -0.46
C ALA A 124 15.14 -13.00 -1.97
N ARG A 125 14.25 -13.59 -2.80
CA ARG A 125 14.31 -13.48 -4.25
C ARG A 125 14.27 -12.02 -4.72
N MET A 126 13.37 -11.23 -4.14
CA MET A 126 13.18 -9.81 -4.51
C MET A 126 14.22 -8.87 -3.88
N GLY A 127 15.12 -9.37 -3.03
CA GLY A 127 16.18 -8.56 -2.41
C GLY A 127 15.68 -7.49 -1.43
N TRP A 128 14.45 -7.59 -0.93
CA TRP A 128 13.87 -6.58 -0.06
C TRP A 128 14.38 -6.66 1.37
N THR A 129 14.55 -5.51 2.01
CA THR A 129 14.96 -5.42 3.43
C THR A 129 13.78 -5.27 4.38
N ILE A 130 12.72 -4.61 3.93
CA ILE A 130 11.54 -4.23 4.73
C ILE A 130 10.99 -5.40 5.56
N PRO A 131 10.70 -5.23 6.86
CA PRO A 131 10.08 -6.26 7.69
C PRO A 131 8.83 -6.84 7.05
N TRP A 132 8.71 -8.17 7.05
CA TRP A 132 7.53 -8.86 6.54
C TRP A 132 7.05 -9.87 7.57
N TYR A 133 5.84 -9.67 8.05
CA TYR A 133 5.18 -10.50 9.04
C TYR A 133 4.09 -11.35 8.39
N SER A 134 3.98 -12.60 8.83
CA SER A 134 2.87 -13.47 8.48
C SER A 134 1.71 -13.26 9.44
N SER A 135 0.52 -13.01 8.92
CA SER A 135 -0.74 -13.07 9.67
C SER A 135 -1.46 -14.42 9.49
N PHE A 136 -0.76 -15.45 9.00
CA PHE A 136 -1.38 -16.75 8.77
C PHE A 136 -1.88 -17.36 10.08
N GLY A 137 -3.17 -17.71 10.13
CA GLY A 137 -3.83 -18.15 11.36
C GLY A 137 -4.30 -17.01 12.28
N SER A 138 -4.15 -15.75 11.86
CA SER A 138 -4.67 -14.56 12.54
C SER A 138 -5.85 -13.96 11.77
N ASP A 139 -6.75 -13.31 12.50
CA ASP A 139 -7.90 -12.61 11.91
C ASP A 139 -7.53 -11.23 11.33
N PHE A 140 -6.28 -10.77 11.51
CA PHE A 140 -5.86 -9.41 11.18
C PHE A 140 -6.27 -8.97 9.78
N ASN A 141 -6.02 -9.80 8.76
CA ASN A 141 -6.37 -9.44 7.39
C ASN A 141 -7.89 -9.35 7.15
N TYR A 142 -8.69 -10.15 7.85
CA TYR A 142 -10.15 -10.07 7.78
C TYR A 142 -10.65 -8.78 8.43
N ASP A 143 -10.12 -8.43 9.61
CA ASP A 143 -10.51 -7.22 10.35
C ASP A 143 -10.13 -5.92 9.62
N PHE A 144 -9.09 -5.95 8.78
CA PHE A 144 -8.71 -4.85 7.89
C PHE A 144 -9.27 -4.99 6.46
N HIS A 145 -10.17 -5.95 6.24
CA HIS A 145 -10.90 -6.13 4.99
C HIS A 145 -9.98 -6.32 3.77
N VAL A 146 -8.82 -6.94 3.97
CA VAL A 146 -7.82 -7.27 2.94
C VAL A 146 -7.73 -8.76 2.65
N THR A 147 -8.47 -9.59 3.40
CA THR A 147 -8.87 -10.93 2.99
C THR A 147 -10.38 -11.00 2.99
N ASN A 148 -10.98 -11.43 1.87
CA ASN A 148 -12.41 -11.69 1.78
C ASN A 148 -12.69 -13.19 1.68
N ASP A 149 -13.39 -13.71 2.68
CA ASP A 149 -13.98 -15.04 2.72
C ASP A 149 -15.27 -14.96 3.53
N GLU A 150 -16.41 -15.02 2.83
CA GLU A 150 -17.73 -14.85 3.45
C GLU A 150 -18.07 -15.98 4.44
N SER A 151 -17.35 -17.11 4.39
CA SER A 151 -17.51 -18.17 5.39
C SER A 151 -16.86 -17.85 6.74
N ILE A 152 -15.97 -16.86 6.77
CA ILE A 152 -15.21 -16.42 7.95
C ILE A 152 -15.74 -15.07 8.48
N ALA A 153 -15.86 -14.07 7.62
CA ALA A 153 -16.27 -12.72 7.98
C ALA A 153 -17.13 -12.06 6.86
N PRO A 154 -18.00 -11.09 7.20
CA PRO A 154 -18.74 -10.35 6.18
C PRO A 154 -17.80 -9.69 5.17
N VAL A 155 -18.10 -9.87 3.88
CA VAL A 155 -17.30 -9.30 2.80
C VAL A 155 -17.40 -7.78 2.83
N GLN A 156 -16.23 -7.16 2.94
CA GLN A 156 -16.06 -5.72 2.82
C GLN A 156 -14.75 -5.45 2.09
N TYR A 157 -14.70 -4.39 1.29
CA TYR A 157 -13.44 -3.87 0.77
C TYR A 157 -13.59 -2.40 0.43
N ASN A 158 -12.60 -1.59 0.83
CA ASN A 158 -12.60 -0.15 0.59
C ASN A 158 -13.94 0.51 0.99
N TYR A 159 -14.41 0.18 2.20
CA TYR A 159 -15.64 0.67 2.85
C TYR A 159 -16.94 0.35 2.08
N LYS A 160 -16.94 -0.71 1.27
CA LYS A 160 -18.11 -1.18 0.52
C LYS A 160 -18.42 -2.63 0.90
N ASP A 161 -19.69 -2.93 1.10
CA ASP A 161 -20.17 -4.29 1.29
C ASP A 161 -20.20 -5.07 -0.04
N LYS A 162 -20.43 -6.38 0.06
CA LYS A 162 -20.55 -7.29 -1.09
C LYS A 162 -21.53 -6.81 -2.16
N THR A 163 -22.72 -6.38 -1.75
CA THR A 163 -23.77 -5.93 -2.67
C THR A 163 -23.28 -4.73 -3.48
N THR A 164 -22.74 -3.72 -2.80
CA THR A 164 -22.19 -2.52 -3.43
C THR A 164 -21.03 -2.87 -4.37
N LEU A 165 -20.16 -3.81 -4.00
CA LEU A 165 -19.04 -4.27 -4.83
C LEU A 165 -19.53 -4.91 -6.14
N ILE A 166 -20.59 -5.72 -6.07
CA ILE A 166 -21.19 -6.36 -7.24
C ILE A 166 -21.88 -5.32 -8.13
N GLU A 167 -22.70 -4.44 -7.54
CA GLU A 167 -23.44 -3.41 -8.28
C GLU A 167 -22.53 -2.42 -9.00
N ARG A 168 -21.34 -2.15 -8.45
CA ARG A 168 -20.33 -1.29 -9.08
C ARG A 168 -19.49 -2.00 -10.14
N GLY A 169 -19.79 -3.26 -10.46
CA GLY A 169 -19.05 -4.02 -11.46
C GLY A 169 -17.65 -4.42 -11.01
N THR A 170 -17.43 -4.55 -9.70
CA THR A 170 -16.16 -5.00 -9.11
C THR A 170 -16.32 -6.32 -8.33
N PRO A 171 -16.95 -7.37 -8.91
CA PRO A 171 -17.26 -8.60 -8.20
C PRO A 171 -16.02 -9.40 -7.79
N TRP A 172 -14.85 -9.14 -8.38
CA TRP A 172 -13.61 -9.81 -8.00
C TRP A 172 -13.25 -9.53 -6.53
N TYR A 173 -13.57 -8.36 -5.97
CA TYR A 173 -13.23 -8.03 -4.58
C TYR A 173 -13.95 -8.87 -3.51
N VAL A 174 -14.92 -9.72 -3.87
CA VAL A 174 -15.72 -10.46 -2.89
C VAL A 174 -15.03 -11.70 -2.32
N SER A 175 -13.88 -12.09 -2.85
CA SER A 175 -13.09 -13.19 -2.32
C SER A 175 -11.59 -12.98 -2.52
N GLY A 176 -10.77 -13.67 -1.72
CA GLY A 176 -9.32 -13.71 -1.87
C GLY A 176 -8.57 -12.59 -1.13
N GLU A 177 -7.29 -12.47 -1.43
CA GLU A 177 -6.41 -11.44 -0.87
C GLU A 177 -6.50 -10.15 -1.66
N TRP A 178 -6.48 -9.02 -0.96
CA TRP A 178 -6.50 -7.68 -1.53
C TRP A 178 -5.45 -6.81 -0.87
N GLN A 179 -4.93 -5.85 -1.62
CA GLN A 179 -3.95 -4.92 -1.09
C GLN A 179 -4.62 -3.78 -0.34
N GLY A 180 -3.88 -3.24 0.62
CA GLY A 180 -4.28 -2.06 1.37
C GLY A 180 -3.11 -1.47 2.11
N LEU A 181 -3.33 -0.33 2.71
CA LEU A 181 -2.40 0.28 3.64
C LEU A 181 -3.17 0.73 4.86
N SER A 182 -2.67 0.38 6.04
CA SER A 182 -3.17 0.83 7.33
C SER A 182 -2.10 1.60 8.07
N VAL A 183 -2.50 2.65 8.79
CA VAL A 183 -1.63 3.44 9.65
C VAL A 183 -2.10 3.29 11.09
N PHE A 184 -1.13 3.06 11.97
CA PHE A 184 -1.34 2.90 13.39
C PHE A 184 -0.47 3.86 14.19
N LEU A 185 -0.98 4.26 15.34
CA LEU A 185 -0.29 5.05 16.34
C LEU A 185 -0.26 4.26 17.65
N ARG A 186 0.86 4.26 18.35
CA ARG A 186 0.91 3.78 19.75
C ARG A 186 1.08 4.94 20.73
N ASP A 187 0.42 4.80 21.88
CA ASP A 187 0.66 5.59 23.08
C ASP A 187 0.86 4.66 24.27
N GLY A 188 2.07 4.61 24.81
CA GLY A 188 2.49 3.50 25.67
C GLY A 188 2.30 2.17 24.94
N ASP A 189 1.58 1.24 25.55
CA ASP A 189 1.29 -0.09 24.98
C ASP A 189 -0.08 -0.16 24.28
N GLU A 190 -0.82 0.96 24.24
CA GLU A 190 -2.09 1.03 23.54
C GLU A 190 -1.88 1.33 22.06
N VAL A 191 -2.56 0.58 21.20
CA VAL A 191 -2.49 0.73 19.74
C VAL A 191 -3.80 1.27 19.20
N TYR A 192 -3.69 2.22 18.27
CA TYR A 192 -4.80 2.90 17.64
C TYR A 192 -4.70 2.79 16.11
N HIS A 193 -5.78 2.39 15.45
CA HIS A 193 -5.93 2.52 14.01
C HIS A 193 -6.37 3.94 13.65
N THR A 194 -5.66 4.59 12.73
CA THR A 194 -5.89 6.01 12.40
C THR A 194 -6.35 6.23 10.96
N TYR A 195 -5.88 5.40 10.03
CA TYR A 195 -6.17 5.57 8.61
C TYR A 195 -6.01 4.26 7.86
N SER A 196 -6.86 4.02 6.85
CA SER A 196 -6.59 3.02 5.83
C SER A 196 -6.91 3.53 4.44
N THR A 197 -6.24 2.98 3.44
CA THR A 197 -6.54 3.20 2.04
C THR A 197 -6.31 1.93 1.22
N TYR A 198 -7.05 1.80 0.13
CA TYR A 198 -7.17 0.57 -0.66
C TYR A 198 -7.25 0.93 -2.15
N GLU A 199 -7.31 -0.08 -3.02
CA GLU A 199 -7.42 0.12 -4.47
C GLU A 199 -6.39 1.13 -5.00
N ARG A 200 -6.82 2.12 -5.79
CA ARG A 200 -5.96 3.18 -6.33
C ARG A 200 -5.46 4.17 -5.28
N GLY A 201 -5.97 4.11 -4.04
CA GLY A 201 -5.58 5.00 -2.95
C GLY A 201 -4.10 4.85 -2.54
N ILE A 202 -3.51 3.69 -2.81
CA ILE A 202 -2.07 3.44 -2.58
C ILE A 202 -1.19 3.90 -3.76
N GLU A 203 -1.75 4.20 -4.96
CA GLU A 203 -0.93 4.50 -6.16
C GLU A 203 0.04 5.66 -5.96
N ALA A 204 -0.26 6.59 -5.05
CA ALA A 204 0.62 7.70 -4.71
C ALA A 204 2.01 7.26 -4.21
N LEU A 205 2.12 6.02 -3.71
CA LEU A 205 3.35 5.43 -3.21
C LEU A 205 4.17 4.74 -4.32
N VAL A 206 3.64 4.61 -5.54
CA VAL A 206 4.36 4.00 -6.67
C VAL A 206 5.15 5.08 -7.42
N ASN A 207 6.40 5.30 -7.02
CA ASN A 207 7.25 6.32 -7.63
C ASN A 207 7.52 6.08 -9.13
N THR A 208 7.58 4.83 -9.60
CA THR A 208 7.66 4.51 -11.03
C THR A 208 6.55 5.17 -11.82
N PHE A 209 5.30 5.15 -11.31
CA PHE A 209 4.19 5.83 -11.96
C PHE A 209 4.32 7.35 -11.90
N ASN A 210 4.73 7.88 -10.75
CA ASN A 210 4.98 9.32 -10.60
C ASN A 210 6.04 9.81 -11.60
N TYR A 211 7.11 9.04 -11.84
CA TYR A 211 8.11 9.36 -12.85
C TYR A 211 7.56 9.28 -14.27
N LEU A 212 6.82 8.21 -14.59
CA LEU A 212 6.26 8.00 -15.93
C LEU A 212 5.21 9.05 -16.29
N ASP A 213 4.41 9.51 -15.34
CA ASP A 213 3.39 10.56 -15.54
C ASP A 213 4.01 11.93 -15.88
N LEU A 214 5.29 12.16 -15.57
CA LEU A 214 6.02 13.36 -16.01
C LEU A 214 6.49 13.25 -17.47
N THR A 215 6.49 12.04 -18.04
CA THR A 215 6.99 11.80 -19.39
C THR A 215 5.88 11.99 -20.44
N PRO A 216 6.21 12.42 -21.67
CA PRO A 216 5.22 12.56 -22.73
C PRO A 216 4.52 11.27 -23.16
N LEU A 217 5.08 10.11 -22.82
CA LEU A 217 4.51 8.79 -23.17
C LEU A 217 3.66 8.18 -22.04
N GLY A 218 3.68 8.79 -20.85
CA GLY A 218 2.97 8.28 -19.68
C GLY A 218 3.41 6.86 -19.28
N ARG A 219 2.50 6.15 -18.60
CA ARG A 219 2.77 4.84 -17.99
C ARG A 219 2.97 3.68 -18.98
N GLN A 220 2.55 3.82 -20.24
CA GLN A 220 2.71 2.87 -21.37
C GLN A 220 2.15 1.44 -21.17
N THR A 221 1.81 1.03 -19.94
CA THR A 221 1.30 -0.29 -19.57
C THR A 221 0.27 -0.15 -18.44
N HIS A 222 -0.63 -1.12 -18.31
CA HIS A 222 -1.54 -1.18 -17.17
C HIS A 222 -0.85 -1.79 -15.95
N VAL A 223 -1.28 -1.45 -14.72
CA VAL A 223 -0.66 -1.94 -13.47
C VAL A 223 -0.64 -3.48 -13.37
N THR A 224 -1.60 -4.16 -13.99
CA THR A 224 -1.71 -5.63 -14.02
C THR A 224 -0.80 -6.29 -15.06
N GLN A 225 -0.12 -5.51 -15.89
CA GLN A 225 0.78 -5.98 -16.95
C GLN A 225 2.26 -5.78 -16.59
N ILE A 226 2.53 -5.36 -15.36
CA ILE A 226 3.88 -5.11 -14.87
C ILE A 226 4.49 -6.45 -14.49
N GLN A 227 5.71 -6.68 -14.95
CA GLN A 227 6.52 -7.84 -14.59
C GLN A 227 7.28 -7.56 -13.28
N PHE A 228 7.74 -8.61 -12.60
CA PHE A 228 8.69 -8.45 -11.51
C PHE A 228 9.97 -7.78 -12.00
N HIS A 229 10.64 -7.01 -11.13
CA HIS A 229 11.87 -6.31 -11.49
C HIS A 229 13.00 -7.25 -11.92
N ASP A 230 12.96 -8.52 -11.45
CA ASP A 230 13.93 -9.58 -11.76
C ASP A 230 13.58 -10.39 -13.03
N SER A 231 12.48 -10.02 -13.71
CA SER A 231 11.91 -10.77 -14.84
C SER A 231 11.88 -9.97 -16.15
N HIS A 232 12.49 -8.78 -16.16
CA HIS A 232 12.69 -8.00 -17.38
C HIS A 232 13.85 -8.60 -18.21
N GLU A 233 13.68 -8.64 -19.54
CA GLU A 233 14.72 -9.06 -20.50
C GLU A 233 15.86 -8.04 -20.66
#